data_AF-A0A4Q4DQS3-F1
#
_entry.id   AF-A0A4Q4DQS3-F1
#
_cell.length_a   1.000
_cell.length_b   1.000
_cell.length_c   1.000
_cell.angle_alpha   90.00
_cell.angle_beta   90.00
_cell.angle_gamma   90.00
#
_symmetry.space_group_name_H-M   'P 1'
#
loop_
_entity.id
_entity.type
_entity.pdbx_description
1 polymer ?
#
loop_
_entity_poly.entity_id
_entity_poly.type
_entity_poly.pdbx_seq_one_letter_code
_entity_poly.pdbx_strand_id
1 'polypeptide(L)'
;MVFDCGLTFEERLGKLAEVWIRDGRGSDHLVTGEAFFAVYSWHLQHWTDHDITWAEYAAAAYDAIGGSDGWSAMLRERAFCESCGDRYRLENIGMCTGCMRYTCYSCGGHGACAGVVV
;
A
#
# COMPACT_ATOMS: atom_id res chain seq x y z
N MET A 1 1.37 10.86 -7.24
CA MET A 1 1.68 9.46 -7.59
C MET A 1 2.22 8.81 -6.32
N VAL A 2 1.85 7.56 -5.97
CA VAL A 2 2.18 6.93 -4.66
C VAL A 2 3.67 6.99 -4.30
N PHE A 3 4.54 7.14 -5.28
CA PHE A 3 5.99 7.25 -5.10
C PHE A 3 6.52 8.67 -4.85
N ASP A 4 5.66 9.67 -4.64
CA ASP A 4 6.07 11.04 -4.33
C ASP A 4 6.52 11.15 -2.86
N CYS A 5 7.81 10.88 -2.62
CA CYS A 5 8.42 10.88 -1.29
C CYS A 5 8.46 12.26 -0.60
N GLY A 6 8.03 13.34 -1.27
CA GLY A 6 7.93 14.69 -0.69
C GLY A 6 6.69 14.92 0.17
N LEU A 7 5.74 13.98 0.16
CA LEU A 7 4.46 14.05 0.88
C LEU A 7 4.35 12.90 1.88
N THR A 8 3.54 13.09 2.93
CA THR A 8 3.16 11.97 3.80
C THR A 8 2.42 10.90 2.99
N PHE A 9 2.39 9.67 3.49
CA PHE A 9 1.63 8.61 2.81
C PHE A 9 0.14 8.96 2.73
N GLU A 10 -0.37 9.49 3.82
CA GLU A 10 -1.72 10.02 3.95
C GLU A 10 -2.08 11.06 2.87
N GLU A 11 -1.23 12.08 2.67
CA GLU A 11 -1.42 13.09 1.62
C GLU A 11 -1.39 12.50 0.20
N ARG A 12 -0.56 11.47 -0.02
CA ARG A 12 -0.53 10.75 -1.30
C ARG A 12 -1.82 9.96 -1.55
N LEU A 13 -2.37 9.33 -0.51
CA LEU A 13 -3.65 8.64 -0.59
C LEU A 13 -4.80 9.62 -0.88
N GLY A 14 -4.83 10.76 -0.18
CA GLY A 14 -5.81 11.81 -0.44
C GLY A 14 -5.81 12.26 -1.90
N LYS A 15 -4.62 12.53 -2.47
CA LYS A 15 -4.49 12.88 -3.89
C LYS A 15 -4.96 11.78 -4.84
N LEU A 16 -4.72 10.50 -4.53
CA LEU A 16 -5.23 9.40 -5.34
C LEU A 16 -6.75 9.34 -5.33
N ALA A 17 -7.35 9.42 -4.15
CA ALA A 17 -8.80 9.39 -3.98
C ALA A 17 -9.47 10.58 -4.68
N GLU A 18 -8.90 11.78 -4.55
CA GLU A 18 -9.37 12.99 -5.24
C GLU A 18 -9.32 12.84 -6.77
N VAL A 19 -8.20 12.34 -7.30
CA VAL A 19 -8.04 12.10 -8.75
C VAL A 19 -9.05 11.06 -9.24
N TRP A 20 -9.18 9.94 -8.51
CA TRP A 20 -10.14 8.88 -8.84
C TRP A 20 -11.57 9.41 -8.86
N ILE A 21 -11.98 10.22 -7.88
CA ILE A 21 -13.31 10.82 -7.84
C ILE A 21 -13.52 11.81 -8.97
N ARG A 22 -12.57 12.73 -9.17
CA ARG A 22 -12.62 13.75 -10.22
C ARG A 22 -12.77 13.12 -11.61
N ASP A 23 -12.08 12.00 -11.84
CA ASP A 23 -12.02 11.33 -13.13
C ASP A 23 -13.12 10.24 -13.27
N GLY A 24 -14.15 10.28 -12.41
CA GLY A 24 -15.38 9.50 -12.57
C GLY A 24 -15.37 8.11 -11.92
N ARG A 25 -14.44 7.87 -10.99
CA ARG A 25 -14.29 6.61 -10.24
C ARG A 25 -13.96 5.38 -11.09
N GLY A 26 -13.29 5.57 -12.23
CA GLY A 26 -12.87 4.48 -13.11
C GLY A 26 -11.75 3.60 -12.52
N SER A 27 -11.68 2.34 -12.96
CA SER A 27 -10.65 1.37 -12.55
C SER A 27 -9.23 1.77 -12.94
N ASP A 28 -9.08 2.59 -13.99
CA ASP A 28 -7.78 3.01 -14.53
C ASP A 28 -6.97 3.87 -13.55
N HIS A 29 -7.61 4.40 -12.51
CA HIS A 29 -6.99 5.20 -11.44
C HIS A 29 -6.76 4.41 -10.14
N LEU A 30 -7.14 3.14 -10.11
CA LEU A 30 -6.94 2.29 -8.94
C LEU A 30 -5.51 1.74 -8.92
N VAL A 31 -4.90 1.79 -7.74
CA VAL A 31 -3.60 1.17 -7.51
C VAL A 31 -3.70 -0.35 -7.60
N THR A 32 -2.61 -0.97 -8.06
CA THR A 32 -2.43 -2.43 -8.11
C THR A 32 -1.04 -2.82 -7.62
N GLY A 33 -0.79 -4.12 -7.45
CA GLY A 33 0.52 -4.65 -7.06
C GLY A 33 1.07 -4.05 -5.76
N GLU A 34 2.33 -3.64 -5.78
CA GLU A 34 3.06 -3.05 -4.64
C GLU A 34 2.34 -1.83 -4.05
N ALA A 35 1.85 -0.92 -4.90
CA ALA A 35 1.15 0.27 -4.44
C ALA A 35 -0.17 -0.09 -3.76
N PHE A 36 -0.92 -1.06 -4.28
CA PHE A 36 -2.12 -1.56 -3.63
C PHE A 36 -1.80 -2.19 -2.27
N PHE A 37 -0.77 -3.04 -2.19
CA PHE A 37 -0.35 -3.65 -0.93
C PHE A 37 -0.09 -2.58 0.13
N ALA A 38 0.65 -1.51 -0.21
CA ALA A 38 0.88 -0.39 0.71
C ALA A 38 -0.41 0.28 1.17
N VAL A 39 -1.29 0.65 0.22
CA VAL A 39 -2.54 1.37 0.50
C VAL A 39 -3.45 0.52 1.38
N TYR A 40 -3.64 -0.75 1.03
CA TYR A 40 -4.57 -1.63 1.73
C TYR A 40 -4.05 -2.04 3.11
N SER A 41 -2.75 -2.37 3.25
CA SER A 41 -2.15 -2.64 4.57
C SER A 41 -2.21 -1.43 5.49
N TRP A 42 -1.94 -0.23 4.98
CA TRP A 42 -2.08 1.00 5.75
C TRP A 42 -3.54 1.24 6.17
N HIS A 43 -4.49 1.02 5.25
CA HIS A 43 -5.92 1.12 5.53
C HIS A 43 -6.36 0.15 6.64
N LEU A 44 -5.91 -1.11 6.61
CA LEU A 44 -6.26 -2.07 7.66
C LEU A 44 -5.73 -1.65 9.04
N GLN A 45 -4.56 -1.01 9.10
CA GLN A 45 -3.98 -0.52 10.36
C GLN A 45 -4.71 0.71 10.93
N HIS A 46 -5.28 1.57 10.08
CA HIS A 46 -5.88 2.86 10.48
C HIS A 46 -7.40 2.89 10.33
N TRP A 47 -8.05 1.72 10.31
CA TRP A 47 -9.48 1.58 9.98
C TRP A 47 -10.45 2.44 10.80
N THR A 48 -10.07 2.87 12.02
CA THR A 48 -10.87 3.75 12.89
C THR A 48 -10.76 5.24 12.56
N ASP A 49 -9.75 5.63 11.79
CA ASP A 49 -9.32 7.04 11.68
C ASP A 49 -9.64 7.62 10.28
N HIS A 50 -10.36 6.88 9.45
CA HIS A 50 -10.48 7.20 8.03
C HIS A 50 -11.59 8.17 7.66
N ASP A 51 -11.23 9.09 6.76
CA ASP A 51 -12.17 9.77 5.87
C ASP A 51 -12.91 8.75 4.97
N ILE A 52 -14.23 8.91 4.83
CA ILE A 52 -15.10 8.03 4.02
C ILE A 52 -14.57 7.87 2.59
N THR A 53 -14.05 8.95 2.02
CA THR A 53 -13.50 9.02 0.66
C THR A 53 -12.38 7.99 0.45
N TRP A 54 -11.56 7.75 1.48
CA TRP A 54 -10.41 6.84 1.36
C TRP A 54 -10.82 5.40 1.59
N ALA A 55 -11.77 5.17 2.49
CA ALA A 55 -12.37 3.86 2.66
C ALA A 55 -13.03 3.40 1.34
N GLU A 56 -13.72 4.29 0.63
CA GLU A 56 -14.26 4.01 -0.70
C GLU A 56 -13.17 3.69 -1.72
N TYR A 57 -12.08 4.47 -1.77
CA TYR A 57 -10.98 4.22 -2.69
C TYR A 57 -10.29 2.87 -2.41
N ALA A 58 -9.99 2.57 -1.13
CA ALA A 58 -9.36 1.32 -0.72
C ALA A 58 -10.25 0.12 -1.01
N ALA A 59 -11.57 0.23 -0.77
CA ALA A 59 -12.54 -0.81 -1.11
C ALA A 59 -12.61 -1.04 -2.63
N ALA A 60 -12.66 0.03 -3.43
CA ALA A 60 -12.67 -0.10 -4.89
C ALA A 60 -11.40 -0.76 -5.42
N ALA A 61 -10.24 -0.39 -4.90
CA ALA A 61 -8.97 -1.03 -5.27
C ALA A 61 -8.91 -2.51 -4.86
N TYR A 62 -9.46 -2.84 -3.69
CA TYR A 62 -9.57 -4.23 -3.21
C TYR A 62 -10.49 -5.06 -4.12
N ASP A 63 -11.65 -4.53 -4.50
CA ASP A 63 -12.55 -5.22 -5.42
C ASP A 63 -11.92 -5.40 -6.81
N ALA A 64 -11.17 -4.41 -7.29
CA ALA A 64 -10.53 -4.45 -8.61
C ALA A 64 -9.46 -5.55 -8.74
N ILE A 65 -8.81 -5.96 -7.66
CA ILE A 65 -7.87 -7.08 -7.68
C ILE A 65 -8.55 -8.45 -7.52
N GLY A 66 -9.89 -8.50 -7.41
CA GLY A 66 -10.66 -9.72 -7.15
C GLY A 66 -11.00 -9.95 -5.67
N GLY A 67 -10.97 -8.90 -4.85
CA GLY A 67 -11.39 -8.92 -3.46
C GLY A 67 -10.58 -9.92 -2.63
N SER A 68 -11.28 -10.78 -1.88
CA SER A 68 -10.65 -11.69 -0.92
C SER A 68 -9.71 -12.69 -1.57
N ASP A 69 -10.09 -13.21 -2.73
CA ASP A 69 -9.26 -14.16 -3.48
C ASP A 69 -8.03 -13.46 -4.05
N GLY A 70 -8.19 -12.25 -4.58
CA GLY A 70 -7.10 -11.40 -5.06
C GLY A 70 -6.09 -11.09 -3.95
N TRP A 71 -6.60 -10.64 -2.80
CA TRP A 71 -5.76 -10.33 -1.63
C TRP A 71 -5.01 -11.56 -1.14
N SER A 72 -5.70 -12.69 -1.03
CA SER A 72 -5.09 -13.97 -0.62
C SER A 72 -4.03 -14.44 -1.60
N ALA A 73 -4.24 -14.25 -2.91
CA ALA A 73 -3.27 -14.57 -3.94
C ALA A 73 -2.03 -13.68 -3.81
N MET A 74 -2.23 -12.36 -3.67
CA MET A 74 -1.17 -11.39 -3.47
C MET A 74 -0.33 -11.70 -2.23
N LEU A 75 -0.94 -11.98 -1.08
CA LEU A 75 -0.21 -12.29 0.15
C LEU A 75 0.74 -13.50 0.04
N ARG A 76 0.46 -14.43 -0.89
CA ARG A 76 1.30 -15.59 -1.17
C ARG A 76 2.44 -15.30 -2.14
N GLU A 77 2.40 -14.17 -2.84
CA GLU A 77 3.51 -13.71 -3.67
C GLU A 77 4.74 -13.47 -2.81
N ARG A 78 5.90 -13.46 -3.47
CA ARG A 78 7.18 -13.33 -2.80
C ARG A 78 7.91 -12.08 -3.24
N ALA A 79 8.37 -11.31 -2.26
CA ALA A 79 9.23 -10.15 -2.44
C ALA A 79 10.61 -10.41 -1.83
N PHE A 80 11.60 -9.66 -2.29
CA PHE A 80 12.93 -9.64 -1.71
C PHE A 80 12.99 -8.53 -0.68
N CYS A 81 13.68 -8.76 0.43
CA CYS A 81 14.04 -7.67 1.32
C CYS A 81 15.22 -6.89 0.72
N GLU A 82 15.05 -5.58 0.62
CA GLU A 82 16.03 -4.67 0.01
C GLU A 82 17.29 -4.48 0.88
N SER A 83 17.26 -4.94 2.14
CA SER A 83 18.40 -4.87 3.05
C SER A 83 19.24 -6.15 3.06
N CYS A 84 18.62 -7.33 3.22
CA CYS A 84 19.36 -8.60 3.31
C CYS A 84 19.33 -9.46 2.03
N GLY A 85 18.45 -9.14 1.07
CA GLY A 85 18.27 -9.91 -0.16
C GLY A 85 17.48 -11.21 -0.01
N ASP A 86 17.07 -11.58 1.20
CA ASP A 86 16.27 -12.79 1.42
C ASP A 86 14.84 -12.64 0.88
N ARG A 87 14.23 -13.79 0.58
CA ARG A 87 12.94 -13.86 -0.10
C ARG A 87 11.83 -14.29 0.85
N TYR A 88 10.88 -13.40 1.09
CA TYR A 88 9.74 -13.60 1.98
C TYR A 88 8.44 -13.63 1.20
N ARG A 89 7.39 -14.18 1.80
CA ARG A 89 6.01 -13.95 1.31
C ARG A 89 5.54 -12.57 1.75
N LEU A 90 4.62 -11.96 1.00
CA LEU A 90 4.06 -10.67 1.37
C LEU A 90 3.37 -10.68 2.74
N GLU A 91 2.76 -11.80 3.15
CA GLU A 91 2.23 -11.97 4.52
C GLU A 91 3.31 -11.92 5.64
N ASN A 92 4.59 -12.00 5.29
CA ASN A 92 5.72 -12.12 6.24
C ASN A 92 6.80 -11.04 6.03
N ILE A 93 6.48 -9.96 5.33
CA ILE A 93 7.41 -8.86 5.06
C ILE A 93 6.65 -7.54 5.17
N GLY A 94 7.27 -6.53 5.76
CA GLY A 94 6.68 -5.20 5.82
C GLY A 94 7.01 -4.38 4.58
N MET A 95 6.28 -3.30 4.36
CA MET A 95 6.62 -2.29 3.36
C MET A 95 6.74 -0.91 3.99
N CYS A 96 7.82 -0.19 3.70
CA CYS A 96 7.93 1.21 4.13
C CYS A 96 7.05 2.10 3.25
N THR A 97 6.01 2.70 3.82
CA THR A 97 5.12 3.62 3.09
C THR A 97 5.84 4.88 2.58
N GLY A 98 7.03 5.19 3.09
CA GLY A 98 7.84 6.34 2.71
C GLY A 98 8.60 6.12 1.41
N CYS A 99 9.33 5.01 1.30
CA CYS A 99 10.18 4.70 0.15
C CYS A 99 9.66 3.54 -0.72
N MET A 100 8.54 2.92 -0.32
CA MET A 100 7.88 1.78 -0.96
C MET A 100 8.72 0.49 -1.03
N ARG A 101 9.87 0.44 -0.33
CA ARG A 101 10.72 -0.75 -0.28
C ARG A 101 10.18 -1.76 0.71
N TYR A 102 10.33 -3.04 0.39
CA TYR A 102 10.05 -4.11 1.34
C TYR A 102 11.15 -4.20 2.41
N THR A 103 10.75 -4.58 3.62
CA THR A 103 11.71 -4.79 4.70
C THR A 103 11.33 -5.99 5.55
N CYS A 104 12.32 -6.84 5.79
CA CYS A 104 12.17 -8.00 6.64
C CYS A 104 12.10 -7.57 8.10
N TYR A 105 11.24 -8.21 8.91
CA TYR A 105 11.15 -7.90 10.34
C TYR A 105 12.47 -8.14 11.10
N SER A 106 13.35 -9.00 10.59
CA SER A 106 14.69 -9.23 11.15
C SER A 106 15.67 -8.07 10.85
N CYS A 107 15.45 -7.37 9.75
CA CYS A 107 16.28 -6.27 9.24
C CYS A 107 15.90 -4.94 9.91
N GLY A 108 14.65 -4.83 10.37
CA GLY A 108 14.09 -3.62 10.96
C GLY A 108 13.69 -2.57 9.93
N GLY A 109 13.34 -1.36 10.41
CA GLY A 109 13.00 -0.24 9.54
C GLY A 109 14.22 0.33 8.83
N HIS A 110 14.03 0.88 7.62
CA HIS A 110 15.08 1.62 6.93
C HIS A 110 15.39 2.91 7.72
N GLY A 111 16.59 3.00 8.29
CA GLY A 111 16.98 4.05 9.25
C GLY A 111 16.97 5.51 8.76
N ALA A 112 16.45 5.79 7.56
CA ALA A 112 16.38 7.14 6.98
C ALA A 112 15.03 7.45 6.28
N CYS A 113 14.02 6.60 6.40
CA CYS A 113 12.75 6.80 5.71
C CYS A 113 11.69 7.44 6.61
N ALA A 114 10.99 8.44 6.10
CA ALA A 114 9.93 9.17 6.81
C ALA A 114 8.59 8.40 6.90
N GLY A 115 8.55 7.15 6.41
CA GLY A 115 7.34 6.34 6.40
C GLY A 115 7.33 5.25 7.47
N VAL A 116 6.13 4.80 7.81
CA VAL A 116 5.92 3.65 8.70
C VAL A 116 6.02 2.34 7.92
N VAL A 117 6.36 1.25 8.60
CA VAL A 117 6.32 -0.09 8.01
C VAL A 117 4.92 -0.65 8.21
N VAL A 118 4.24 -0.96 7.11
CA VAL A 118 2.93 -1.62 7.09
C VAL A 118 3.03 -3.10 6.76
#